data_AF-V4B0C1-F1
#
_entry.id   AF-V4B0C1-F1
#
_cell.length_a   1.000
_cell.length_b   1.000
_cell.length_c   1.000
_cell.angle_alpha   90.00
_cell.angle_beta   90.00
_cell.angle_gamma   90.00
#
_symmetry.space_group_name_H-M   'P 1'
#
loop_
_entity.id
_entity.type
_entity.pdbx_description
1 polymer ?
#
loop_
_entity_poly.entity_id
_entity_poly.type
_entity_poly.pdbx_seq_one_letter_code
_entity_poly.pdbx_strand_id
1 'polypeptide(L)'
;DNFRVNESEFVQYTEIENHDNFYSVEEGRVHVQDQRGYYIMYDQALHDLEEMEKTLLLVATHYINKDKELRLVSRMKINESQTVGDFDIPTYAHQEVDRIGILLDLWSNEAAFIENKRELLDCYYEAYQHVYDRDEKRGLAQVMTDIIYRRPRYDFTAPYFIQSYRTECVILHHTSTLVKNILDKQIEEEREYIQRVCRDGDAEFGLPYRIIPKQPISVNLTRSALKNVFMLEFHPTLSIASRIPQAIKYSLTELIRVHKPATVQDKILLEKKLLEVAQKEFRNLRNMGASYTPQIQKDLYSDVFAEDPLFICEIAQSLVSQKEQGASRSTKDKQMAIVNAYCQVMETVTLRHRLMDSAWESEILAKVYRSQAKELEFEDYHMFLRFVQFEFAVFKEDAGKPPPIFITSLQEDDTSVDRYVPSSLYLAIHELDEGHVGRFSFRSRDGFMQILRPGGVKSLQVILKAQVVHKNSLVAAVQQTDICHPVKYTEWKR
;
A
#
# COMPACT_ATOMS: atom_id res chain seq x y z
N ASP A 1 -28.31 -11.48 41.30
CA ASP A 1 -27.05 -11.83 41.97
C ASP A 1 -25.87 -11.24 41.22
N ASN A 2 -25.27 -10.23 41.85
CA ASN A 2 -24.22 -9.39 41.31
C ASN A 2 -22.87 -10.12 41.38
N PHE A 3 -22.38 -10.65 40.25
CA PHE A 3 -20.98 -10.98 40.09
C PHE A 3 -20.19 -9.71 39.75
N ARG A 4 -19.96 -8.86 40.75
CA ARG A 4 -18.92 -7.83 40.67
C ARG A 4 -17.69 -8.39 41.38
N VAL A 5 -16.78 -8.95 40.60
CA VAL A 5 -15.44 -9.30 41.07
C VAL A 5 -14.67 -8.00 41.29
N ASN A 6 -14.04 -7.85 42.45
CA ASN A 6 -13.22 -6.68 42.75
C ASN A 6 -11.97 -6.71 41.84
N GLU A 7 -11.50 -5.57 41.31
CA GLU A 7 -10.33 -5.53 40.40
C GLU A 7 -9.08 -6.17 41.04
N SER A 8 -8.95 -6.08 42.36
CA SER A 8 -7.89 -6.74 43.12
C SER A 8 -8.02 -8.27 43.18
N GLU A 9 -9.25 -8.81 43.11
CA GLU A 9 -9.51 -10.26 43.08
C GLU A 9 -9.30 -10.85 41.68
N PHE A 10 -9.54 -10.08 40.60
CA PHE A 10 -9.28 -10.54 39.23
C PHE A 10 -7.80 -10.74 38.93
N VAL A 11 -6.92 -9.96 39.57
CA VAL A 11 -5.46 -10.02 39.37
C VAL A 11 -4.78 -11.07 40.27
N GLN A 12 -5.47 -11.57 41.31
CA GLN A 12 -4.92 -12.52 42.29
C GLN A 12 -5.31 -13.98 42.04
N TYR A 13 -5.35 -14.43 40.78
CA TYR A 13 -5.38 -15.87 40.53
C TYR A 13 -3.98 -16.46 40.74
N THR A 14 -3.68 -16.87 41.96
CA THR A 14 -2.46 -17.59 42.35
C THR A 14 -2.30 -18.97 41.69
N GLU A 15 -3.34 -19.47 41.03
CA GLU A 15 -3.33 -20.76 40.31
C GLU A 15 -3.07 -20.62 38.80
N ILE A 16 -2.97 -19.39 38.29
CA ILE A 16 -2.49 -19.13 36.93
C ILE A 16 -1.01 -18.81 37.04
N GLU A 17 -0.16 -19.83 36.95
CA GLU A 17 1.28 -19.61 36.77
C GLU A 17 1.46 -18.86 35.45
N ASN A 18 1.76 -17.57 35.54
CA ASN A 18 2.10 -16.77 34.39
C ASN A 18 3.47 -17.23 33.87
N HIS A 19 3.46 -18.06 32.83
CA HIS A 19 4.67 -18.54 32.16
C HIS A 19 5.27 -17.49 31.21
N ASP A 20 4.70 -16.29 31.15
CA ASP A 20 5.19 -15.23 30.28
C ASP A 20 6.39 -14.52 30.90
N ASN A 21 7.34 -14.15 30.05
CA ASN A 21 8.46 -13.30 30.42
C ASN A 21 8.01 -11.84 30.54
N PHE A 22 8.59 -11.12 31.49
CA PHE A 22 8.36 -9.70 31.67
C PHE A 22 9.37 -8.89 30.88
N TYR A 23 8.90 -7.80 30.28
CA TYR A 23 9.72 -6.92 29.47
C TYR A 23 9.69 -5.52 30.08
N SER A 24 10.84 -4.94 30.36
CA SER A 24 10.99 -3.55 30.79
C SER A 24 11.96 -2.83 29.87
N VAL A 25 11.88 -1.50 29.85
CA VAL A 25 12.80 -0.68 29.04
C VAL A 25 13.42 0.39 29.91
N GLU A 26 14.75 0.35 30.00
CA GLU A 26 15.56 1.31 30.73
C GLU A 26 16.61 1.89 29.78
N GLU A 27 16.72 3.22 29.72
CA GLU A 27 17.67 3.94 28.85
C GLU A 27 17.62 3.49 27.37
N GLY A 28 16.45 3.07 26.88
CA GLY A 28 16.25 2.60 25.51
C GLY A 28 16.63 1.13 25.26
N ARG A 29 17.06 0.39 26.29
CA ARG A 29 17.40 -1.03 26.23
C ARG A 29 16.26 -1.88 26.76
N VAL A 30 15.94 -2.95 26.04
CA VAL A 30 14.93 -3.93 26.47
C VAL A 30 15.58 -4.91 27.43
N HIS A 31 15.00 -5.02 28.62
CA HIS A 31 15.35 -6.03 29.61
C HIS A 31 14.26 -7.09 29.66
N VAL A 32 14.66 -8.35 29.57
CA VAL A 32 13.76 -9.50 29.70
C VAL A 32 13.99 -10.14 31.05
N GLN A 33 12.93 -10.31 31.82
CA GLN A 33 12.93 -11.03 33.08
C GLN A 33 12.09 -12.30 32.93
N ASP A 34 12.57 -13.41 33.50
CA ASP A 34 11.78 -14.62 33.60
C ASP A 34 10.61 -14.47 34.59
N GLN A 35 9.76 -15.48 34.69
CA GLN A 35 8.65 -15.53 35.65
C GLN A 35 9.08 -15.35 37.13
N ARG A 36 10.37 -15.51 37.45
CA ARG A 36 10.95 -15.36 38.80
C ARG A 36 11.63 -14.00 39.00
N GLY A 37 11.62 -13.13 37.98
CA GLY A 37 12.23 -11.80 38.00
C GLY A 37 13.73 -11.78 37.69
N TYR A 38 14.33 -12.91 37.25
CA TYR A 38 15.73 -12.94 36.84
C TYR A 38 15.90 -12.41 35.42
N TYR A 39 16.90 -11.56 35.21
CA TYR A 39 17.26 -11.14 33.86
C TYR A 39 17.78 -12.32 33.04
N ILE A 40 17.17 -12.51 31.87
CA ILE A 40 17.53 -13.59 30.94
C ILE A 40 17.85 -13.01 29.56
N MET A 41 18.67 -13.75 28.82
CA MET A 41 18.90 -13.56 27.38
C MET A 41 18.60 -14.89 26.71
N TYR A 42 17.87 -14.87 25.60
CA TYR A 42 17.54 -16.08 24.87
C TYR A 42 18.78 -16.64 24.15
N ASP A 43 19.01 -17.94 24.23
CA ASP A 43 20.14 -18.61 23.58
C ASP A 43 20.20 -18.32 22.07
N GLN A 44 19.04 -18.26 21.41
CA GLN A 44 18.97 -17.92 19.98
C GLN A 44 19.48 -16.50 19.70
N ALA A 45 19.23 -15.54 20.60
CA ALA A 45 19.72 -14.17 20.42
C ALA A 45 21.26 -14.10 20.56
N LEU A 46 21.83 -14.94 21.44
CA LEU A 46 23.29 -15.08 21.57
C LEU A 46 23.88 -15.73 20.31
N HIS A 47 23.27 -16.81 19.82
CA HIS A 47 23.71 -17.48 18.59
C HIS A 47 23.65 -16.54 17.37
N ASP A 48 22.56 -15.78 17.22
CA ASP A 48 22.39 -14.82 16.14
C ASP A 48 23.43 -13.68 16.20
N LEU A 49 23.83 -13.25 17.40
CA LEU A 49 24.90 -12.29 17.62
C LEU A 49 26.25 -12.88 17.18
N GLU A 50 26.58 -14.12 17.59
CA GLU A 50 27.83 -14.78 17.19
C GLU A 50 27.93 -14.98 15.67
N GLU A 51 26.83 -15.33 15.00
CA GLU A 51 26.79 -15.47 13.54
C GLU A 51 26.97 -14.12 12.83
N MET A 52 26.34 -13.07 13.36
CA MET A 52 26.49 -11.71 12.87
C MET A 52 27.94 -11.22 13.01
N GLU A 53 28.57 -11.44 14.17
CA GLU A 53 29.97 -11.09 14.40
C GLU A 53 30.92 -11.75 13.40
N LYS A 54 30.75 -13.06 13.17
CA LYS A 54 31.52 -13.80 12.15
C LYS A 54 31.34 -13.18 10.76
N THR A 55 30.11 -12.82 10.41
CA THR A 55 29.81 -12.18 9.12
C THR A 55 30.46 -10.81 8.98
N LEU A 56 30.37 -9.96 10.02
CA LEU A 56 30.99 -8.63 10.03
C LEU A 56 32.51 -8.72 9.92
N LEU A 57 33.15 -9.69 10.58
CA LEU A 57 34.60 -9.91 10.47
C LEU A 57 35.02 -10.35 9.06
N LEU A 58 34.21 -11.15 8.37
CA LEU A 58 34.46 -11.50 6.96
C LEU A 58 34.37 -10.28 6.05
N VAL A 59 33.35 -9.44 6.25
CA VAL A 59 33.21 -8.16 5.52
C VAL A 59 34.41 -7.25 5.80
N ALA A 60 34.81 -7.09 7.07
CA ALA A 60 36.00 -6.31 7.44
C ALA A 60 37.25 -6.80 6.70
N THR A 61 37.48 -8.12 6.74
CA THR A 61 38.64 -8.76 6.10
C THR A 61 38.67 -8.50 4.60
N HIS A 62 37.52 -8.57 3.92
CA HIS A 62 37.41 -8.26 2.49
C HIS A 62 37.87 -6.83 2.18
N TYR A 63 37.36 -5.83 2.91
CA TYR A 63 37.70 -4.43 2.63
C TYR A 63 39.11 -4.03 3.08
N ILE A 64 39.67 -4.69 4.12
CA ILE A 64 41.10 -4.55 4.48
C ILE A 64 41.99 -5.05 3.33
N ASN A 65 41.65 -6.19 2.73
CA ASN A 65 42.40 -6.74 1.60
C ASN A 65 42.22 -5.90 0.32
N LYS A 66 41.01 -5.39 0.08
CA LYS A 66 40.73 -4.54 -1.07
C LYS A 66 41.49 -3.20 -1.03
N ASP A 67 41.58 -2.57 0.14
CA ASP A 67 42.36 -1.34 0.31
C ASP A 67 43.85 -1.58 0.03
N LYS A 68 44.38 -2.75 0.43
CA LYS A 68 45.75 -3.16 0.10
C LYS A 68 45.98 -3.24 -1.41
N GLU A 69 45.08 -3.89 -2.16
CA GLU A 69 45.20 -4.00 -3.62
C GLU A 69 45.19 -2.63 -4.30
N LEU A 70 44.28 -1.75 -3.88
CA LEU A 70 44.18 -0.38 -4.42
C LEU A 70 45.46 0.45 -4.15
N ARG A 71 46.06 0.30 -2.97
CA ARG A 71 47.32 0.98 -2.61
C ARG A 71 48.52 0.41 -3.34
N LEU A 72 48.59 -0.92 -3.54
CA LEU A 72 49.66 -1.55 -4.33
C LEU A 72 49.63 -1.07 -5.79
N VAL A 73 48.46 -1.01 -6.42
CA VAL A 73 48.29 -0.46 -7.78
C VAL A 73 48.70 1.01 -7.86
N SER A 74 48.39 1.79 -6.82
CA SER A 74 48.77 3.20 -6.74
C SER A 74 50.29 3.41 -6.57
N ARG A 75 50.97 2.52 -5.82
CA ARG A 75 52.43 2.54 -5.63
C ARG A 75 53.21 2.04 -6.84
N MET A 76 52.69 1.04 -7.56
CA MET A 76 53.29 0.55 -8.81
C MET A 76 53.29 1.61 -9.92
N LYS A 77 52.43 2.64 -9.85
CA LYS A 77 52.49 3.80 -10.73
C LYS A 77 53.55 4.84 -10.35
N ILE A 78 54.15 4.72 -9.15
CA ILE A 78 55.06 5.72 -8.58
C ILE A 78 56.51 5.21 -8.52
N ASN A 79 56.75 3.89 -8.48
CA ASN A 79 58.09 3.31 -8.33
C ASN A 79 58.45 2.28 -9.42
N GLU A 80 59.28 2.69 -10.39
CA GLU A 80 60.06 1.80 -11.27
C GLU A 80 61.41 1.37 -10.65
N SER A 81 61.66 1.66 -9.38
CA SER A 81 62.97 1.40 -8.76
C SER A 81 62.84 0.84 -7.34
N GLN A 82 62.56 -0.46 -7.21
CA GLN A 82 62.85 -1.17 -5.96
C GLN A 82 63.53 -2.52 -6.22
N THR A 83 64.64 -2.70 -5.51
CA THR A 83 65.56 -3.84 -5.54
C THR A 83 64.95 -5.06 -4.85
N VAL A 84 65.17 -6.23 -5.48
CA VAL A 84 64.72 -7.54 -5.03
C VAL A 84 65.50 -7.97 -3.77
N GLY A 85 64.81 -8.19 -2.64
CA GLY A 85 65.39 -8.91 -1.51
C GLY A 85 64.95 -8.53 -0.09
N ASP A 86 64.20 -7.46 0.12
CA ASP A 86 63.80 -7.02 1.47
C ASP A 86 62.31 -7.35 1.76
N PHE A 87 62.05 -8.07 2.85
CA PHE A 87 60.68 -8.43 3.25
C PHE A 87 60.07 -7.24 3.99
N ASP A 88 59.20 -6.49 3.32
CA ASP A 88 58.54 -5.32 3.87
C ASP A 88 57.48 -5.71 4.93
N ILE A 89 57.94 -5.84 6.18
CA ILE A 89 57.12 -6.15 7.36
C ILE A 89 55.97 -5.14 7.54
N PRO A 90 56.17 -3.81 7.41
CA PRO A 90 55.07 -2.83 7.42
C PRO A 90 53.97 -3.08 6.38
N THR A 91 54.36 -3.40 5.14
CA THR A 91 53.40 -3.73 4.06
C THR A 91 52.72 -5.09 4.29
N TYR A 92 53.43 -6.08 4.87
CA TYR A 92 52.85 -7.35 5.29
C TYR A 92 51.89 -7.19 6.48
N ALA A 93 52.18 -6.30 7.42
CA ALA A 93 51.39 -6.03 8.61
C ALA A 93 50.19 -5.10 8.36
N HIS A 94 49.97 -4.62 7.14
CA HIS A 94 48.89 -3.69 6.79
C HIS A 94 48.84 -2.44 7.69
N GLN A 95 50.01 -1.89 8.05
CA GLN A 95 50.13 -0.84 9.07
C GLN A 95 49.40 0.46 8.72
N GLU A 96 49.10 0.67 7.43
CA GLU A 96 48.42 1.87 6.90
C GLU A 96 46.89 1.75 6.82
N VAL A 97 46.34 0.57 7.10
CA VAL A 97 44.89 0.33 7.12
C VAL A 97 44.41 0.52 8.55
N ASP A 98 43.52 1.49 8.78
CA ASP A 98 42.89 1.67 10.08
C ASP A 98 41.84 0.58 10.34
N ARG A 99 42.30 -0.55 10.88
CA ARG A 99 41.46 -1.70 11.19
C ARG A 99 40.44 -1.39 12.27
N ILE A 100 40.79 -0.51 13.23
CA ILE A 100 39.89 -0.11 14.31
C ILE A 100 38.77 0.76 13.72
N GLY A 101 39.10 1.69 12.83
CA GLY A 101 38.13 2.49 12.08
C GLY A 101 37.13 1.64 11.30
N ILE A 102 37.60 0.60 10.58
CA ILE A 102 36.71 -0.31 9.84
C ILE A 102 35.76 -1.07 10.78
N LEU A 103 36.26 -1.58 11.91
CA LEU A 103 35.42 -2.27 12.88
C LEU A 103 34.40 -1.32 13.52
N LEU A 104 34.82 -0.10 13.85
CA LEU A 104 33.93 0.93 14.39
C LEU A 104 32.83 1.29 13.40
N ASP A 105 33.18 1.46 12.11
CA ASP A 105 32.22 1.71 11.04
C ASP A 105 31.22 0.56 10.91
N LEU A 106 31.67 -0.70 10.92
CA LEU A 106 30.79 -1.86 10.83
C LEU A 106 29.79 -1.89 11.99
N TRP A 107 30.28 -1.84 13.23
CA TRP A 107 29.42 -1.90 14.41
C TRP A 107 28.47 -0.71 14.53
N SER A 108 28.93 0.50 14.21
CA SER A 108 28.09 1.69 14.25
C SER A 108 26.96 1.61 13.21
N ASN A 109 27.25 1.14 12.00
CA ASN A 109 26.23 0.98 10.97
C ASN A 109 25.29 -0.21 11.26
N GLU A 110 25.79 -1.33 11.80
CA GLU A 110 24.94 -2.48 12.21
C GLU A 110 23.99 -2.10 13.34
N ALA A 111 24.48 -1.40 14.36
CA ALA A 111 23.63 -0.88 15.43
C ALA A 111 22.52 0.04 14.86
N ALA A 112 22.86 0.94 13.94
CA ALA A 112 21.88 1.79 13.28
C ALA A 112 20.86 0.99 12.45
N PHE A 113 21.28 -0.06 11.74
CA PHE A 113 20.38 -0.90 10.95
C PHE A 113 19.42 -1.70 11.83
N ILE A 114 19.91 -2.26 12.94
CA ILE A 114 19.06 -2.97 13.92
C ILE A 114 18.03 -2.01 14.52
N GLU A 115 18.41 -0.76 14.84
CA GLU A 115 17.45 0.22 15.36
C GLU A 115 16.36 0.57 14.33
N ASN A 116 16.73 0.84 13.06
CA ASN A 116 15.75 1.08 12.00
C ASN A 116 14.85 -0.13 11.74
N LYS A 117 15.39 -1.34 11.91
CA LYS A 117 14.65 -2.60 11.78
C LYS A 117 13.63 -2.77 12.91
N ARG A 118 14.02 -2.42 14.13
CA ARG A 118 13.14 -2.38 15.31
C ARG A 118 12.00 -1.38 15.11
N GLU A 119 12.28 -0.15 14.66
CA GLU A 119 11.24 0.85 14.41
C GLU A 119 10.16 0.34 13.42
N LEU A 120 10.59 -0.34 12.36
CA LEU A 120 9.66 -0.95 11.40
C LEU A 120 8.88 -2.12 12.01
N LEU A 121 9.56 -2.96 12.81
CA LEU A 121 8.94 -4.10 13.49
C LEU A 121 7.86 -3.65 14.48
N ASP A 122 8.13 -2.59 15.25
CA ASP A 122 7.20 -2.04 16.23
C ASP A 122 5.87 -1.60 15.57
N CYS A 123 5.91 -1.05 14.35
CA CYS A 123 4.72 -0.69 13.58
C CYS A 123 3.85 -1.93 13.26
N TYR A 124 4.47 -3.02 12.79
CA TYR A 124 3.75 -4.26 12.47
C TYR A 124 3.29 -5.01 13.71
N TYR A 125 4.05 -4.92 14.81
CA TYR A 125 3.68 -5.54 16.07
C TYR A 125 2.46 -4.87 16.69
N GLU A 126 2.37 -3.53 16.67
CA GLU A 126 1.16 -2.82 17.10
C GLU A 126 -0.04 -3.22 16.23
N ALA A 127 0.13 -3.27 14.90
CA ALA A 127 -0.92 -3.76 14.00
C ALA A 127 -1.35 -5.21 14.35
N TYR A 128 -0.40 -6.09 14.65
CA TYR A 128 -0.65 -7.49 15.01
C TYR A 128 -1.51 -7.64 16.28
N GLN A 129 -1.36 -6.73 17.24
CA GLN A 129 -2.13 -6.73 18.49
C GLN A 129 -3.61 -6.37 18.27
N HIS A 130 -3.94 -5.63 17.20
CA HIS A 130 -5.31 -5.24 16.88
C HIS A 130 -6.08 -6.27 16.05
N VAL A 131 -5.40 -7.17 15.36
CA VAL A 131 -6.04 -8.18 14.50
C VAL A 131 -6.51 -9.36 15.33
N TYR A 132 -7.60 -10.01 14.93
CA TYR A 132 -8.10 -11.24 15.56
C TYR A 132 -8.16 -12.43 14.60
N ASP A 133 -8.33 -12.15 13.30
CA ASP A 133 -8.37 -13.18 12.28
C ASP A 133 -7.03 -13.94 12.21
N ARG A 134 -7.10 -15.27 12.20
CA ARG A 134 -5.93 -16.14 12.29
C ARG A 134 -5.06 -16.03 11.04
N ASP A 135 -5.67 -15.95 9.86
CA ASP A 135 -4.94 -16.00 8.61
C ASP A 135 -4.28 -14.64 8.33
N GLU A 136 -4.95 -13.53 8.65
CA GLU A 136 -4.36 -12.19 8.62
C GLU A 136 -3.26 -12.02 9.70
N LYS A 137 -3.45 -12.54 10.92
CA LYS A 137 -2.38 -12.59 11.94
C LYS A 137 -1.16 -13.34 11.43
N ARG A 138 -1.36 -14.48 10.77
CA ARG A 138 -0.26 -15.25 10.18
C ARG A 138 0.47 -14.45 9.09
N GLY A 139 -0.25 -13.68 8.29
CA GLY A 139 0.32 -12.76 7.31
C GLY A 139 1.24 -11.72 7.95
N LEU A 140 0.78 -11.06 9.02
CA LEU A 140 1.59 -10.09 9.77
C LEU A 140 2.79 -10.74 10.45
N ALA A 141 2.60 -11.91 11.08
CA ALA A 141 3.69 -12.66 11.71
C ALA A 141 4.77 -13.02 10.70
N GLN A 142 4.40 -13.45 9.48
CA GLN A 142 5.37 -13.70 8.42
C GLN A 142 6.16 -12.44 8.05
N VAL A 143 5.49 -11.29 7.90
CA VAL A 143 6.17 -10.02 7.63
C VAL A 143 7.15 -9.65 8.74
N MET A 144 6.75 -9.82 10.00
CA MET A 144 7.63 -9.60 11.16
C MET A 144 8.84 -10.54 11.14
N THR A 145 8.64 -11.83 10.87
CA THR A 145 9.74 -12.81 10.74
C THR A 145 10.68 -12.46 9.60
N ASP A 146 10.16 -12.03 8.45
CA ASP A 146 10.97 -11.61 7.30
C ASP A 146 11.82 -10.37 7.65
N ILE A 147 11.27 -9.42 8.41
CA ILE A 147 11.99 -8.24 8.92
C ILE A 147 13.07 -8.68 9.92
N ILE A 148 12.75 -9.59 10.85
CA ILE A 148 13.71 -10.14 11.83
C ILE A 148 14.85 -10.87 11.11
N TYR A 149 14.58 -11.59 10.03
CA TYR A 149 15.60 -12.30 9.26
C TYR A 149 16.42 -11.37 8.34
N ARG A 150 15.90 -10.19 7.96
CA ARG A 150 16.56 -9.27 7.02
C ARG A 150 17.95 -8.85 7.50
N ARG A 151 18.93 -8.95 6.59
CA ARG A 151 20.31 -8.48 6.73
C ARG A 151 20.61 -7.40 5.66
N PRO A 152 21.58 -6.49 5.90
CA PRO A 152 22.02 -5.53 4.90
C PRO A 152 22.63 -6.23 3.68
N ARG A 153 22.35 -5.73 2.47
CA ARG A 153 23.03 -6.21 1.25
C ARG A 153 24.36 -5.47 1.09
N TYR A 154 25.43 -6.22 0.84
CA TYR A 154 26.76 -5.67 0.58
C TYR A 154 27.06 -5.65 -0.91
N ASP A 155 27.60 -4.53 -1.39
CA ASP A 155 28.21 -4.45 -2.71
C ASP A 155 29.73 -4.55 -2.59
N PHE A 156 30.25 -5.76 -2.72
CA PHE A 156 31.70 -6.02 -2.64
C PHE A 156 32.49 -5.41 -3.82
N THR A 157 31.80 -4.98 -4.89
CA THR A 157 32.43 -4.25 -6.00
C THR A 157 32.66 -2.79 -5.67
N ALA A 158 31.84 -2.19 -4.79
CA ALA A 158 31.98 -0.81 -4.34
C ALA A 158 33.30 -0.59 -3.56
N PRO A 159 33.91 0.61 -3.61
CA PRO A 159 35.16 0.89 -2.91
C PRO A 159 35.09 0.61 -1.40
N TYR A 160 33.93 0.89 -0.78
CA TYR A 160 33.70 0.70 0.65
C TYR A 160 32.22 0.42 0.94
N PHE A 161 31.92 -0.29 2.04
CA PHE A 161 30.58 -0.79 2.35
C PHE A 161 29.61 0.25 2.94
N ILE A 162 30.13 1.34 3.54
CA ILE A 162 29.30 2.31 4.28
C ILE A 162 28.13 2.82 3.45
N GLN A 163 28.35 3.11 2.17
CA GLN A 163 27.31 3.71 1.33
C GLN A 163 26.12 2.76 1.14
N SER A 164 26.37 1.48 0.86
CA SER A 164 25.31 0.46 0.76
C SER A 164 24.58 0.33 2.08
N TYR A 165 25.34 0.28 3.17
CA TYR A 165 24.83 0.11 4.53
C TYR A 165 23.90 1.26 4.95
N ARG A 166 24.36 2.50 4.80
CA ARG A 166 23.54 3.69 5.10
C ARG A 166 22.30 3.76 4.22
N THR A 167 22.40 3.33 2.96
CA THR A 167 21.23 3.32 2.05
C THR A 167 20.20 2.27 2.50
N GLU A 168 20.62 1.11 3.00
CA GLU A 168 19.72 0.11 3.60
C GLU A 168 19.01 0.64 4.85
N CYS A 169 19.72 1.38 5.72
CA CYS A 169 19.08 2.04 6.87
C CYS A 169 18.00 3.04 6.41
N VAL A 170 18.30 3.84 5.38
CA VAL A 170 17.33 4.78 4.79
C VAL A 170 16.12 4.06 4.20
N ILE A 171 16.31 2.90 3.56
CA ILE A 171 15.22 2.07 3.03
C ILE A 171 14.30 1.58 4.17
N LEU A 172 14.87 1.07 5.27
CA LEU A 172 14.10 0.65 6.43
C LEU A 172 13.33 1.82 7.05
N HIS A 173 14.00 2.96 7.23
CA HIS A 173 13.38 4.18 7.75
C HIS A 173 12.23 4.68 6.86
N HIS A 174 12.42 4.68 5.54
CA HIS A 174 11.37 5.07 4.59
C HIS A 174 10.21 4.08 4.59
N THR A 175 10.49 2.78 4.71
CA THR A 175 9.44 1.76 4.83
C THR A 175 8.65 1.96 6.11
N SER A 176 9.33 2.19 7.24
CA SER A 176 8.69 2.44 8.55
C SER A 176 7.78 3.67 8.49
N THR A 177 8.30 4.79 7.96
CA THR A 177 7.53 6.02 7.79
C THR A 177 6.32 5.82 6.88
N LEU A 178 6.45 5.07 5.79
CA LEU A 178 5.33 4.79 4.87
C LEU A 178 4.25 3.95 5.56
N VAL A 179 4.64 2.84 6.18
CA VAL A 179 3.73 1.95 6.93
C VAL A 179 3.01 2.72 8.02
N LYS A 180 3.75 3.46 8.85
CA LYS A 180 3.20 4.31 9.90
C LYS A 180 2.15 5.28 9.37
N ASN A 181 2.45 6.03 8.31
CA ASN A 181 1.50 7.02 7.77
C ASN A 181 0.22 6.36 7.22
N ILE A 182 0.33 5.16 6.64
CA ILE A 182 -0.82 4.40 6.15
C ILE A 182 -1.69 3.95 7.32
N LEU A 183 -1.09 3.32 8.33
CA LEU A 183 -1.81 2.76 9.47
C LEU A 183 -2.37 3.85 10.39
N ASP A 184 -1.64 4.93 10.62
CA ASP A 184 -2.13 6.08 11.39
C ASP A 184 -3.36 6.70 10.73
N LYS A 185 -3.36 6.85 9.40
CA LYS A 185 -4.53 7.35 8.67
C LYS A 185 -5.72 6.40 8.82
N GLN A 186 -5.47 5.10 8.74
CA GLN A 186 -6.50 4.07 8.86
C GLN A 186 -7.14 4.03 10.25
N ILE A 187 -6.34 4.19 11.32
CA ILE A 187 -6.84 4.33 12.70
C ILE A 187 -7.81 5.51 12.79
N GLU A 188 -7.51 6.65 12.14
CA GLU A 188 -8.38 7.83 12.22
C GLU A 188 -9.67 7.67 11.44
N GLU A 189 -9.60 7.08 10.25
CA GLU A 189 -10.80 6.78 9.45
C GLU A 189 -11.71 5.79 10.18
N GLU A 190 -11.16 4.79 10.87
CA GLU A 190 -11.93 3.83 11.67
C GLU A 190 -12.55 4.49 12.92
N ARG A 191 -11.82 5.39 13.59
CA ARG A 191 -12.38 6.20 14.71
C ARG A 191 -13.56 7.03 14.26
N GLU A 192 -13.44 7.71 13.13
CA GLU A 192 -14.51 8.52 12.56
C GLU A 192 -15.73 7.64 12.23
N TYR A 193 -15.50 6.47 11.61
CA TYR A 193 -16.56 5.51 11.32
C TYR A 193 -17.28 5.03 12.60
N ILE A 194 -16.54 4.60 13.62
CA ILE A 194 -17.11 4.13 14.89
C ILE A 194 -17.90 5.24 15.57
N GLN A 195 -17.40 6.48 15.55
CA GLN A 195 -18.11 7.63 16.10
C GLN A 195 -19.45 7.88 15.38
N ARG A 196 -19.49 7.73 14.05
CA ARG A 196 -20.73 7.87 13.27
C ARG A 196 -21.75 6.78 13.62
N VAL A 197 -21.30 5.53 13.73
CA VAL A 197 -22.18 4.37 14.03
C VAL A 197 -22.71 4.41 15.45
N CYS A 198 -21.91 4.83 16.43
CA CYS A 198 -22.27 4.82 17.85
C CYS A 198 -22.92 6.13 18.34
N ARG A 199 -23.35 7.04 17.46
CA ARG A 199 -23.87 8.36 17.86
C ARG A 199 -25.22 8.30 18.60
N ASP A 200 -26.06 7.32 18.27
CA ASP A 200 -27.43 7.20 18.78
C ASP A 200 -27.58 6.20 19.95
N GLY A 201 -26.47 5.60 20.42
CA GLY A 201 -26.49 4.68 21.56
C GLY A 201 -25.37 3.63 21.53
N ASP A 202 -25.47 2.67 22.46
CA ASP A 202 -24.56 1.52 22.51
C ASP A 202 -24.79 0.57 21.34
N ALA A 203 -23.72 -0.14 20.95
CA ALA A 203 -23.72 -1.04 19.80
C ALA A 203 -24.73 -2.19 19.97
N GLU A 204 -25.66 -2.32 19.01
CA GLU A 204 -26.40 -3.56 18.79
C GLU A 204 -25.45 -4.69 18.37
N PHE A 205 -25.88 -5.95 18.53
CA PHE A 205 -25.07 -7.11 18.17
C PHE A 205 -24.53 -7.02 16.74
N GLY A 206 -23.21 -7.08 16.59
CA GLY A 206 -22.52 -7.03 15.29
C GLY A 206 -22.01 -5.64 14.87
N LEU A 207 -22.27 -4.59 15.65
CA LEU A 207 -21.67 -3.26 15.44
C LEU A 207 -20.39 -3.09 16.29
N PRO A 208 -19.44 -2.24 15.87
CA PRO A 208 -18.26 -1.96 16.67
C PRO A 208 -18.64 -1.28 18.00
N TYR A 209 -17.89 -1.58 19.06
CA TYR A 209 -18.08 -0.92 20.35
C TYR A 209 -17.67 0.54 20.30
N ARG A 210 -18.41 1.36 21.05
CA ARG A 210 -18.08 2.78 21.20
C ARG A 210 -16.71 2.96 21.83
N ILE A 211 -15.87 3.78 21.20
CA ILE A 211 -14.58 4.19 21.75
C ILE A 211 -14.81 5.13 22.94
N ILE A 212 -14.10 4.87 24.05
CA ILE A 212 -14.14 5.69 25.26
C ILE A 212 -12.88 6.57 25.26
N PRO A 213 -12.96 7.86 24.85
CA PRO A 213 -11.81 8.74 24.70
C PRO A 213 -11.36 9.28 26.07
N LYS A 214 -10.75 8.42 26.88
CA LYS A 214 -10.12 8.80 28.16
C LYS A 214 -8.62 9.04 27.93
N GLN A 215 -7.78 8.21 28.53
CA GLN A 215 -6.34 8.33 28.42
C GLN A 215 -5.83 7.44 27.28
N PRO A 216 -5.08 7.99 26.32
CA PRO A 216 -4.41 7.16 25.33
C PRO A 216 -3.30 6.34 26.02
N ILE A 217 -3.18 5.08 25.59
CA ILE A 217 -2.17 4.12 26.01
C ILE A 217 -1.22 3.86 24.84
N SER A 218 0.04 3.56 25.14
CA SER A 218 0.91 2.89 24.17
C SER A 218 0.80 1.39 24.38
N VAL A 219 0.54 0.65 23.32
CA VAL A 219 0.48 -0.81 23.40
C VAL A 219 1.89 -1.41 23.56
N ASN A 220 2.91 -0.65 23.15
CA ASN A 220 4.33 -0.95 23.34
C ASN A 220 4.94 -0.31 24.59
N LEU A 221 5.96 -0.97 25.15
CA LEU A 221 6.61 -0.65 26.42
C LEU A 221 7.49 0.61 26.40
N THR A 222 7.94 1.05 25.22
CA THR A 222 8.77 2.25 25.07
C THR A 222 7.98 3.47 24.67
N ARG A 223 7.36 3.38 23.49
CA ARG A 223 6.75 4.48 22.74
C ARG A 223 5.90 3.84 21.67
N SER A 224 4.70 4.39 21.45
CA SER A 224 3.86 3.91 20.35
C SER A 224 4.52 4.22 19.01
N ALA A 225 4.68 3.19 18.18
CA ALA A 225 5.17 3.29 16.82
C ALA A 225 4.09 3.88 15.91
N LEU A 226 2.85 3.46 16.09
CA LEU A 226 1.65 4.03 15.49
C LEU A 226 1.02 5.07 16.42
N LYS A 227 -0.15 5.58 16.04
CA LYS A 227 -0.93 6.49 16.86
C LYS A 227 -1.38 5.82 18.14
N ASN A 228 -1.23 6.53 19.26
CA ASN A 228 -1.70 6.02 20.55
C ASN A 228 -3.19 5.68 20.49
N VAL A 229 -3.57 4.58 21.12
CA VAL A 229 -4.94 4.05 21.15
C VAL A 229 -5.55 4.22 22.54
N PHE A 230 -6.87 4.21 22.65
CA PHE A 230 -7.56 4.21 23.93
C PHE A 230 -7.64 2.79 24.51
N MET A 231 -7.86 2.70 25.82
CA MET A 231 -8.09 1.40 26.46
C MET A 231 -9.32 0.71 25.85
N LEU A 232 -9.15 -0.54 25.40
CA LEU A 232 -10.16 -1.34 24.67
C LEU A 232 -10.52 -0.82 23.27
N GLU A 233 -9.68 0.03 22.67
CA GLU A 233 -9.77 0.37 21.26
C GLU A 233 -9.07 -0.68 20.38
N PHE A 234 -9.77 -1.16 19.37
CA PHE A 234 -9.25 -2.17 18.44
C PHE A 234 -9.54 -1.79 17.00
N HIS A 235 -8.55 -2.05 16.15
CA HIS A 235 -8.59 -1.73 14.72
C HIS A 235 -8.33 -2.98 13.86
N PRO A 236 -9.32 -3.88 13.69
CA PRO A 236 -9.14 -5.11 12.90
C PRO A 236 -8.72 -4.84 11.45
N THR A 237 -9.03 -3.64 10.95
CA THR A 237 -8.70 -3.22 9.58
C THR A 237 -7.18 -3.14 9.35
N LEU A 238 -6.36 -2.99 10.39
CA LEU A 238 -4.88 -2.98 10.31
C LEU A 238 -4.28 -4.32 9.83
N SER A 239 -5.09 -5.38 9.73
CA SER A 239 -4.74 -6.65 9.07
C SER A 239 -4.16 -6.46 7.67
N ILE A 240 -4.61 -5.43 6.94
CA ILE A 240 -4.14 -5.14 5.59
C ILE A 240 -2.66 -4.74 5.52
N ALA A 241 -2.02 -4.40 6.66
CA ALA A 241 -0.61 -4.03 6.69
C ALA A 241 0.29 -5.13 6.10
N SER A 242 -0.09 -6.40 6.21
CA SER A 242 0.63 -7.55 5.63
C SER A 242 0.81 -7.48 4.10
N ARG A 243 -0.04 -6.70 3.43
CA ARG A 243 -0.04 -6.53 1.96
C ARG A 243 0.92 -5.43 1.50
N ILE A 244 1.31 -4.50 2.38
CA ILE A 244 2.20 -3.38 2.04
C ILE A 244 3.56 -3.87 1.52
N PRO A 245 4.28 -4.80 2.19
CA PRO A 245 5.54 -5.32 1.68
C PRO A 245 5.40 -6.04 0.34
N GLN A 246 4.27 -6.73 0.11
CA GLN A 246 4.00 -7.44 -1.14
C GLN A 246 3.86 -6.46 -2.31
N ALA A 247 3.13 -5.36 -2.10
CA ALA A 247 2.96 -4.30 -3.10
C ALA A 247 4.29 -3.58 -3.43
N ILE A 248 5.11 -3.30 -2.40
CA ILE A 248 6.45 -2.69 -2.59
C ILE A 248 7.36 -3.66 -3.36
N LYS A 249 7.37 -4.94 -2.98
CA LYS A 249 8.18 -5.98 -3.63
C LYS A 249 7.79 -6.17 -5.09
N TYR A 250 6.48 -6.18 -5.39
CA TYR A 250 5.98 -6.27 -6.76
C TYR A 250 6.45 -5.07 -7.59
N SER A 251 6.23 -3.85 -7.09
CA SER A 251 6.68 -2.61 -7.75
C SER A 251 8.19 -2.60 -7.99
N LEU A 252 8.98 -3.03 -7.00
CA LEU A 252 10.44 -3.12 -7.14
C LEU A 252 10.84 -4.15 -8.20
N THR A 253 10.13 -5.29 -8.27
CA THR A 253 10.40 -6.33 -9.27
C THR A 253 10.18 -5.81 -10.69
N GLU A 254 9.09 -5.08 -10.93
CA GLU A 254 8.83 -4.46 -12.23
C GLU A 254 9.88 -3.40 -12.56
N LEU A 255 10.26 -2.54 -11.62
CA LEU A 255 11.34 -1.56 -11.83
C LEU A 255 12.68 -2.23 -12.16
N ILE A 256 13.01 -3.34 -11.50
CA ILE A 256 14.22 -4.11 -11.80
C ILE A 256 14.17 -4.69 -13.22
N ARG A 257 13.01 -5.19 -13.66
CA ARG A 257 12.83 -5.71 -15.02
C ARG A 257 13.05 -4.64 -16.09
N VAL A 258 12.50 -3.45 -15.86
CA VAL A 258 12.60 -2.31 -16.78
C VAL A 258 14.01 -1.73 -16.80
N HIS A 259 14.59 -1.43 -15.63
CA HIS A 259 15.86 -0.71 -15.54
C HIS A 259 17.11 -1.60 -15.59
N LYS A 260 16.97 -2.91 -15.35
CA LYS A 260 18.06 -3.91 -15.37
C LYS A 260 19.34 -3.43 -14.63
N PRO A 261 19.26 -3.12 -13.33
CA PRO A 261 20.40 -2.63 -12.55
C PRO A 261 21.57 -3.62 -12.57
N ALA A 262 22.77 -3.11 -12.84
CA ALA A 262 23.97 -3.93 -13.03
C ALA A 262 24.61 -4.36 -11.70
N THR A 263 24.59 -3.47 -10.70
CA THR A 263 25.24 -3.72 -9.40
C THR A 263 24.22 -3.92 -8.28
N VAL A 264 24.69 -4.41 -7.12
CA VAL A 264 23.87 -4.50 -5.91
C VAL A 264 23.52 -3.08 -5.45
N GLN A 265 24.46 -2.15 -5.52
CA GLN A 265 24.23 -0.75 -5.17
C GLN A 265 23.12 -0.11 -6.01
N ASP A 266 23.06 -0.39 -7.32
CA ASP A 266 22.01 0.12 -8.20
C ASP A 266 20.62 -0.40 -7.78
N LYS A 267 20.53 -1.68 -7.38
CA LYS A 267 19.28 -2.28 -6.87
C LYS A 267 18.84 -1.62 -5.56
N ILE A 268 19.76 -1.41 -4.63
CA ILE A 268 19.48 -0.73 -3.36
C ILE A 268 19.00 0.70 -3.62
N LEU A 269 19.68 1.44 -4.51
CA LEU A 269 19.29 2.81 -4.84
C LEU A 269 17.93 2.89 -5.52
N LEU A 270 17.59 1.92 -6.37
CA LEU A 270 16.29 1.82 -7.02
C LEU A 270 15.16 1.59 -5.98
N GLU A 271 15.38 0.70 -5.01
CA GLU A 271 14.43 0.48 -3.90
C GLU A 271 14.25 1.73 -3.05
N LYS A 272 15.35 2.44 -2.73
CA LYS A 272 15.26 3.72 -2.02
C LYS A 272 14.40 4.73 -2.78
N LYS A 273 14.64 4.92 -4.08
CA LYS A 273 13.88 5.88 -4.90
C LYS A 273 12.40 5.50 -5.03
N LEU A 274 12.11 4.20 -5.16
CA LEU A 274 10.73 3.69 -5.14
C LEU A 274 10.01 4.13 -3.86
N LEU A 275 10.64 3.96 -2.69
CA LEU A 275 10.06 4.35 -1.41
C LEU A 275 9.88 5.87 -1.27
N GLU A 276 10.84 6.67 -1.75
CA GLU A 276 10.72 8.14 -1.78
C GLU A 276 9.50 8.58 -2.61
N VAL A 277 9.30 7.96 -3.79
CA VAL A 277 8.13 8.23 -4.64
C VAL A 277 6.85 7.75 -3.96
N ALA A 278 6.82 6.54 -3.40
CA ALA A 278 5.66 6.00 -2.72
C ALA A 278 5.20 6.89 -1.56
N GLN A 279 6.14 7.40 -0.75
CA GLN A 279 5.83 8.36 0.32
C GLN A 279 5.28 9.67 -0.21
N LYS A 280 5.88 10.21 -1.28
CA LYS A 280 5.43 11.46 -1.90
C LYS A 280 4.01 11.31 -2.47
N GLU A 281 3.73 10.23 -3.17
CA GLU A 281 2.40 9.95 -3.72
C GLU A 281 1.38 9.73 -2.61
N PHE A 282 1.72 9.00 -1.54
CA PHE A 282 0.82 8.81 -0.41
C PHE A 282 0.48 10.14 0.30
N ARG A 283 1.47 11.01 0.54
CA ARG A 283 1.25 12.33 1.15
C ARG A 283 0.42 13.27 0.29
N ASN A 284 0.53 13.14 -1.04
CA ASN A 284 -0.20 13.97 -2.00
C ASN A 284 -1.46 13.27 -2.55
N LEU A 285 -1.88 12.16 -1.93
CA LEU A 285 -3.03 11.40 -2.37
C LEU A 285 -4.26 12.30 -2.30
N ARG A 286 -4.80 12.65 -3.46
CA ARG A 286 -6.05 13.42 -3.56
C ARG A 286 -7.21 12.54 -3.10
N ASN A 287 -8.29 13.19 -2.66
CA ASN A 287 -9.54 12.51 -2.38
C ASN A 287 -10.00 11.73 -3.60
N MET A 288 -10.59 10.56 -3.37
CA MET A 288 -11.13 9.72 -4.42
C MET A 288 -12.13 10.53 -5.26
N GLY A 289 -12.01 10.47 -6.58
CA GLY A 289 -12.90 11.19 -7.48
C GLY A 289 -12.50 12.63 -7.80
N ALA A 290 -11.38 13.15 -7.25
CA ALA A 290 -10.96 14.54 -7.46
C ALA A 290 -10.70 14.91 -8.94
N SER A 291 -10.40 13.93 -9.80
CA SER A 291 -10.20 14.15 -11.24
C SER A 291 -11.50 14.15 -12.06
N TYR A 292 -12.64 13.81 -11.46
CA TYR A 292 -13.94 13.79 -12.11
C TYR A 292 -14.65 15.14 -12.04
N THR A 293 -15.68 15.33 -12.87
CA THR A 293 -16.49 16.56 -12.85
C THR A 293 -17.08 16.86 -11.46
N PRO A 294 -17.29 18.15 -11.10
CA PRO A 294 -17.87 18.52 -9.80
C PRO A 294 -19.23 17.89 -9.51
N GLN A 295 -20.01 17.58 -10.56
CA GLN A 295 -21.29 16.90 -10.42
C GLN A 295 -21.11 15.45 -9.96
N ILE A 296 -20.21 14.69 -10.59
CA ILE A 296 -19.89 13.30 -10.20
C ILE A 296 -19.30 13.26 -8.79
N GLN A 297 -18.44 14.22 -8.43
CA GLN A 297 -17.91 14.33 -7.08
C GLN A 297 -19.02 14.47 -6.04
N LYS A 298 -20.05 15.29 -6.32
CA LYS A 298 -21.21 15.45 -5.43
C LYS A 298 -22.12 14.24 -5.43
N ASP A 299 -22.40 13.63 -6.58
CA ASP A 299 -23.41 12.59 -6.69
C ASP A 299 -22.90 11.20 -6.31
N LEU A 300 -21.64 10.87 -6.61
CA LEU A 300 -21.05 9.56 -6.34
C LEU A 300 -20.19 9.54 -5.07
N TYR A 301 -19.27 10.50 -4.96
CA TYR A 301 -18.21 10.53 -3.95
C TYR A 301 -18.56 11.31 -2.68
N SER A 302 -19.79 11.82 -2.55
CA SER A 302 -20.19 12.54 -1.34
C SER A 302 -20.20 11.61 -0.12
N ASP A 303 -19.57 12.11 0.94
CA ASP A 303 -19.41 11.48 2.25
C ASP A 303 -20.56 11.76 3.23
N VAL A 304 -21.62 12.40 2.76
CA VAL A 304 -22.66 12.99 3.61
C VAL A 304 -23.77 11.99 3.95
N PHE A 305 -24.37 11.35 2.95
CA PHE A 305 -25.57 10.52 3.16
C PHE A 305 -25.29 9.03 3.02
N ALA A 306 -24.79 8.59 1.86
CA ALA A 306 -24.59 7.16 1.62
C ALA A 306 -23.41 6.53 2.39
N GLU A 307 -22.50 7.34 2.92
CA GLU A 307 -21.42 6.87 3.82
C GLU A 307 -21.86 6.76 5.28
N ASP A 308 -23.04 7.28 5.64
CA ASP A 308 -23.57 7.19 7.01
C ASP A 308 -24.42 5.91 7.15
N PRO A 309 -23.96 4.90 7.90
CA PRO A 309 -24.65 3.62 8.01
C PRO A 309 -26.06 3.77 8.62
N LEU A 310 -26.26 4.73 9.53
CA LEU A 310 -27.53 4.92 10.21
C LEU A 310 -28.59 5.45 9.24
N PHE A 311 -28.23 6.38 8.36
CA PHE A 311 -29.15 6.86 7.32
C PHE A 311 -29.54 5.75 6.34
N ILE A 312 -28.62 4.87 5.99
CA ILE A 312 -28.92 3.71 5.13
C ILE A 312 -29.85 2.72 5.85
N CYS A 313 -29.61 2.46 7.14
CA CYS A 313 -30.48 1.64 7.98
C CYS A 313 -31.90 2.22 8.08
N GLU A 314 -32.04 3.53 8.28
CA GLU A 314 -33.34 4.21 8.29
C GLU A 314 -34.08 4.07 6.95
N ILE A 315 -33.37 4.19 5.82
CA ILE A 315 -33.96 3.96 4.50
C ILE A 315 -34.47 2.52 4.39
N ALA A 316 -33.66 1.54 4.77
CA ALA A 316 -34.04 0.13 4.74
C ALA A 316 -35.28 -0.14 5.60
N GLN A 317 -35.32 0.37 6.84
CA GLN A 317 -36.47 0.25 7.74
C GLN A 317 -37.72 0.91 7.15
N SER A 318 -37.58 2.08 6.52
CA SER A 318 -38.70 2.78 5.89
C SER A 318 -39.29 2.01 4.70
N LEU A 319 -38.45 1.36 3.88
CA LEU A 319 -38.89 0.51 2.78
C LEU A 319 -39.60 -0.73 3.29
N VAL A 320 -39.07 -1.37 4.33
CA VAL A 320 -39.70 -2.54 4.97
C VAL A 320 -41.09 -2.17 5.48
N SER A 321 -41.19 -1.06 6.22
CA SER A 321 -42.47 -0.56 6.76
C SER A 321 -43.50 -0.29 5.67
N GLN A 322 -43.09 0.29 4.54
CA GLN A 322 -43.95 0.50 3.37
C GLN A 322 -44.44 -0.82 2.74
N LYS A 323 -43.60 -1.86 2.71
CA LYS A 323 -43.97 -3.17 2.16
C LYS A 323 -44.90 -3.95 3.10
N GLU A 324 -44.83 -3.72 4.41
CA GLU A 324 -45.70 -4.34 5.40
C GLU A 324 -47.13 -3.77 5.38
N GLN A 325 -47.29 -2.46 5.13
CA GLN A 325 -48.59 -1.78 5.05
C GLN A 325 -49.42 -2.16 3.81
N GLY A 326 -48.84 -2.89 2.85
CA GLY A 326 -49.54 -3.45 1.69
C GLY A 326 -50.50 -4.58 2.07
N ALA A 327 -51.70 -4.22 2.52
CA ALA A 327 -52.73 -5.12 3.03
C ALA A 327 -53.40 -5.99 1.94
N SER A 328 -52.72 -7.04 1.46
CA SER A 328 -53.33 -8.25 0.82
C SER A 328 -52.23 -9.22 0.35
N ARG A 329 -51.40 -9.74 1.26
CA ARG A 329 -50.30 -10.66 0.91
C ARG A 329 -50.20 -11.80 1.91
N SER A 330 -49.92 -13.02 1.42
CA SER A 330 -49.67 -14.17 2.29
C SER A 330 -48.45 -13.92 3.18
N THR A 331 -48.32 -14.65 4.30
CA THR A 331 -47.17 -14.51 5.22
C THR A 331 -45.83 -14.70 4.49
N LYS A 332 -45.77 -15.62 3.53
CA LYS A 332 -44.59 -15.88 2.70
C LYS A 332 -44.28 -14.70 1.76
N ASP A 333 -45.30 -14.09 1.16
CA ASP A 333 -45.13 -12.94 0.26
C ASP A 333 -44.70 -11.68 1.03
N LYS A 334 -45.13 -11.53 2.29
CA LYS A 334 -44.66 -10.47 3.18
C LYS A 334 -43.18 -10.67 3.53
N GLN A 335 -42.79 -11.86 3.97
CA GLN A 335 -41.37 -12.19 4.25
C GLN A 335 -40.48 -11.94 3.02
N MET A 336 -40.91 -12.40 1.85
CA MET A 336 -40.18 -12.18 0.59
C MET A 336 -40.06 -10.68 0.25
N ALA A 337 -41.10 -9.88 0.50
CA ALA A 337 -41.06 -8.44 0.26
C ALA A 337 -40.08 -7.71 1.19
N ILE A 338 -39.96 -8.14 2.45
CA ILE A 338 -39.01 -7.61 3.43
C ILE A 338 -37.58 -7.92 2.99
N VAL A 339 -37.29 -9.19 2.68
CA VAL A 339 -35.96 -9.62 2.21
C VAL A 339 -35.56 -8.85 0.95
N ASN A 340 -36.48 -8.74 -0.02
CA ASN A 340 -36.23 -7.98 -1.25
C ASN A 340 -35.91 -6.50 -0.99
N ALA A 341 -36.54 -5.86 0.01
CA ALA A 341 -36.23 -4.48 0.37
C ALA A 341 -34.79 -4.34 0.89
N TYR A 342 -34.35 -5.23 1.79
CA TYR A 342 -32.97 -5.25 2.27
C TYR A 342 -31.98 -5.57 1.14
N CYS A 343 -32.26 -6.58 0.32
CA CYS A 343 -31.41 -6.93 -0.83
C CYS A 343 -31.24 -5.75 -1.78
N GLN A 344 -32.31 -4.98 -2.03
CA GLN A 344 -32.25 -3.83 -2.94
C GLN A 344 -31.36 -2.70 -2.39
N VAL A 345 -31.42 -2.42 -1.08
CA VAL A 345 -30.55 -1.43 -0.44
C VAL A 345 -29.10 -1.91 -0.44
N MET A 346 -28.85 -3.16 -0.02
CA MET A 346 -27.51 -3.75 -0.01
C MET A 346 -26.89 -3.77 -1.41
N GLU A 347 -27.66 -4.16 -2.43
CA GLU A 347 -27.22 -4.13 -3.82
C GLU A 347 -26.85 -2.71 -4.26
N THR A 348 -27.65 -1.71 -3.91
CA THR A 348 -27.40 -0.31 -4.26
C THR A 348 -26.09 0.21 -3.64
N VAL A 349 -25.86 -0.07 -2.36
CA VAL A 349 -24.60 0.29 -1.67
C VAL A 349 -23.40 -0.46 -2.28
N THR A 350 -23.56 -1.75 -2.56
CA THR A 350 -22.51 -2.56 -3.20
C THR A 350 -22.17 -2.06 -4.60
N LEU A 351 -23.17 -1.69 -5.40
CA LEU A 351 -22.96 -1.12 -6.73
C LEU A 351 -22.26 0.23 -6.68
N ARG A 352 -22.60 1.09 -5.71
CA ARG A 352 -21.90 2.36 -5.48
C ARG A 352 -20.42 2.12 -5.18
N HIS A 353 -20.11 1.25 -4.23
CA HIS A 353 -18.73 0.94 -3.85
C HIS A 353 -17.92 0.42 -5.05
N ARG A 354 -18.46 -0.57 -5.78
CA ARG A 354 -17.80 -1.11 -6.98
C ARG A 354 -17.63 -0.08 -8.10
N LEU A 355 -18.56 0.87 -8.23
CA LEU A 355 -18.47 1.96 -9.20
C LEU A 355 -17.36 2.93 -8.81
N MET A 356 -17.26 3.30 -7.53
CA MET A 356 -16.18 4.13 -7.01
C MET A 356 -14.82 3.48 -7.25
N ASP A 357 -14.66 2.19 -6.95
CA ASP A 357 -13.42 1.44 -7.20
C ASP A 357 -13.06 1.41 -8.69
N SER A 358 -14.02 1.03 -9.54
CA SER A 358 -13.77 0.95 -10.99
C SER A 358 -13.44 2.32 -11.59
N ALA A 359 -14.06 3.40 -11.10
CA ALA A 359 -13.77 4.76 -11.51
C ALA A 359 -12.41 5.23 -10.99
N TRP A 360 -12.03 4.87 -9.77
CA TRP A 360 -10.71 5.18 -9.22
C TRP A 360 -9.59 4.48 -10.00
N GLU A 361 -9.74 3.20 -10.29
CA GLU A 361 -8.80 2.45 -11.13
C GLU A 361 -8.70 3.06 -12.55
N SER A 362 -9.83 3.51 -13.12
CA SER A 362 -9.85 4.20 -14.41
C SER A 362 -9.09 5.53 -14.37
N GLU A 363 -9.18 6.28 -13.26
CA GLU A 363 -8.41 7.53 -13.08
C GLU A 363 -6.90 7.26 -13.07
N ILE A 364 -6.46 6.21 -12.38
CA ILE A 364 -5.04 5.80 -12.35
C ILE A 364 -4.59 5.40 -13.76
N LEU A 365 -5.35 4.55 -14.44
CA LEU A 365 -5.05 4.11 -15.80
C LEU A 365 -5.03 5.27 -16.80
N ALA A 366 -5.94 6.24 -16.68
CA ALA A 366 -5.95 7.43 -17.52
C ALA A 366 -4.67 8.26 -17.38
N LYS A 367 -4.11 8.38 -16.17
CA LYS A 367 -2.82 9.06 -15.95
C LYS A 367 -1.67 8.32 -16.64
N VAL A 368 -1.65 6.99 -16.53
CA VAL A 368 -0.63 6.14 -17.19
C VAL A 368 -0.77 6.22 -18.71
N TYR A 369 -1.99 6.07 -19.23
CA TYR A 369 -2.29 6.17 -20.66
C TYR A 369 -1.83 7.50 -21.24
N ARG A 370 -2.17 8.63 -20.60
CA ARG A 370 -1.72 9.97 -21.06
C ARG A 370 -0.21 10.09 -21.11
N SER A 371 0.50 9.52 -20.13
CA SER A 371 1.96 9.53 -20.11
C SER A 371 2.53 8.72 -21.28
N GLN A 372 1.98 7.52 -21.53
CA GLN A 372 2.41 6.64 -22.61
C GLN A 372 2.06 7.21 -23.99
N ALA A 373 0.86 7.74 -24.18
CA ALA A 373 0.44 8.38 -25.43
C ALA A 373 1.38 9.53 -25.78
N LYS A 374 1.71 10.39 -24.81
CA LYS A 374 2.66 11.48 -24.99
C LYS A 374 4.07 10.99 -25.35
N GLU A 375 4.54 9.88 -24.78
CA GLU A 375 5.83 9.29 -25.12
C GLU A 375 5.87 8.74 -26.55
N LEU A 376 4.73 8.23 -27.03
CA LEU A 376 4.56 7.73 -28.40
C LEU A 376 4.16 8.82 -29.42
N GLU A 377 4.13 10.09 -29.02
CA GLU A 377 3.67 11.22 -29.84
C GLU A 377 2.21 11.09 -30.31
N PHE A 378 1.39 10.36 -29.57
CA PHE A 378 -0.06 10.33 -29.73
C PHE A 378 -0.75 11.31 -28.78
N GLU A 379 -1.92 11.77 -29.19
CA GLU A 379 -2.81 12.62 -28.41
C GLU A 379 -3.75 11.78 -27.53
N ASP A 380 -4.34 12.38 -26.50
CA ASP A 380 -5.12 11.66 -25.48
C ASP A 380 -6.62 11.52 -25.78
N TYR A 381 -7.10 12.06 -26.91
CA TYR A 381 -8.52 12.02 -27.28
C TYR A 381 -9.05 10.59 -27.51
N HIS A 382 -8.19 9.62 -27.83
CA HIS A 382 -8.55 8.20 -27.96
C HIS A 382 -8.95 7.52 -26.65
N MET A 383 -8.68 8.17 -25.52
CA MET A 383 -9.03 7.66 -24.21
C MET A 383 -10.54 7.69 -23.95
N PHE A 384 -11.27 8.62 -24.57
CA PHE A 384 -12.66 8.93 -24.23
C PHE A 384 -13.67 8.21 -25.13
N LEU A 385 -14.81 7.81 -24.56
CA LEU A 385 -15.85 7.04 -25.23
C LEU A 385 -16.96 7.95 -25.75
N ARG A 386 -16.80 8.53 -26.95
CA ARG A 386 -17.89 9.32 -27.55
C ARG A 386 -18.78 8.50 -28.46
N PHE A 387 -20.09 8.68 -28.32
CA PHE A 387 -21.07 8.12 -29.24
C PHE A 387 -21.03 8.87 -30.58
N VAL A 388 -20.81 8.14 -31.68
CA VAL A 388 -20.95 8.65 -33.04
C VAL A 388 -22.27 8.13 -33.60
N GLN A 389 -23.22 9.04 -33.89
CA GLN A 389 -24.48 8.66 -34.53
C GLN A 389 -24.18 8.06 -35.91
N PHE A 390 -24.83 6.95 -36.21
CA PHE A 390 -24.66 6.23 -37.48
C PHE A 390 -24.98 7.10 -38.70
N GLU A 391 -25.81 8.14 -38.52
CA GLU A 391 -26.16 9.12 -39.56
C GLU A 391 -24.97 9.98 -40.01
N PHE A 392 -23.92 10.12 -39.18
CA PHE A 392 -22.67 10.79 -39.54
C PHE A 392 -21.65 9.84 -40.19
N ALA A 393 -21.92 8.53 -40.25
CA ALA A 393 -21.08 7.59 -40.95
C ALA A 393 -21.30 7.71 -42.47
N VAL A 394 -20.55 8.62 -43.11
CA VAL A 394 -20.54 8.75 -44.57
C VAL A 394 -19.72 7.60 -45.15
N PHE A 395 -20.32 6.82 -46.06
CA PHE A 395 -19.60 5.80 -46.82
C PHE A 395 -18.45 6.46 -47.60
N LYS A 396 -17.20 6.20 -47.18
CA LYS A 396 -16.01 6.50 -47.98
C LYS A 396 -15.76 5.30 -48.91
N GLU A 397 -15.42 5.53 -50.18
CA GLU A 397 -15.13 4.46 -51.16
C GLU A 397 -14.02 3.50 -50.68
N ASP A 398 -13.17 3.96 -49.77
CA ASP A 398 -12.06 3.21 -49.18
C ASP A 398 -12.35 2.59 -47.79
N ALA A 399 -13.58 2.71 -47.27
CA ALA A 399 -13.93 2.31 -45.90
C ALA A 399 -13.78 0.80 -45.58
N GLY A 400 -13.55 -0.03 -46.60
CA GLY A 400 -13.27 -1.48 -46.46
C GLY A 400 -11.82 -1.88 -46.73
N LYS A 401 -10.93 -0.92 -47.06
CA LYS A 401 -9.49 -1.22 -47.20
C LYS A 401 -8.89 -1.38 -45.80
N PRO A 402 -8.03 -2.40 -45.57
CA PRO A 402 -7.35 -2.53 -44.28
C PRO A 402 -6.59 -1.22 -43.98
N PRO A 403 -6.58 -0.77 -42.71
CA PRO A 403 -5.86 0.44 -42.34
C PRO A 403 -4.39 0.32 -42.77
N PRO A 404 -3.74 1.44 -43.11
CA PRO A 404 -2.34 1.42 -43.53
C PRO A 404 -1.48 0.70 -42.49
N ILE A 405 -0.67 -0.25 -42.95
CA ILE A 405 0.15 -1.11 -42.08
C ILE A 405 1.29 -0.31 -41.41
N PHE A 406 1.61 0.88 -41.95
CA PHE A 406 2.70 1.73 -41.47
C PHE A 406 2.18 2.85 -40.55
N ILE A 407 2.80 3.01 -39.39
CA ILE A 407 2.50 4.03 -38.36
C ILE A 407 2.46 5.45 -38.95
N THR A 408 3.34 5.76 -39.90
CA THR A 408 3.40 7.09 -40.56
C THR A 408 2.14 7.41 -41.38
N SER A 409 1.49 6.40 -41.94
CA SER A 409 0.26 6.56 -42.72
C SER A 409 -1.02 6.59 -41.85
N LEU A 410 -0.95 6.21 -40.58
CA LEU A 410 -2.03 6.44 -39.60
C LEU A 410 -2.06 7.91 -39.15
N GLN A 411 -0.92 8.60 -39.15
CA GLN A 411 -0.81 10.03 -38.80
C GLN A 411 -1.30 10.97 -39.91
N GLU A 412 -1.41 10.51 -41.16
CA GLU A 412 -1.70 11.35 -42.32
C GLU A 412 -3.21 11.54 -42.63
N ASP A 413 -4.12 10.65 -42.18
CA ASP A 413 -5.57 10.78 -42.37
C ASP A 413 -6.32 11.10 -41.06
N ASP A 414 -5.97 12.24 -40.49
CA ASP A 414 -6.49 12.74 -39.20
C ASP A 414 -7.90 13.37 -39.29
N THR A 415 -8.51 13.38 -40.47
CA THR A 415 -9.78 14.08 -40.74
C THR A 415 -11.01 13.38 -40.15
N SER A 416 -10.91 12.08 -39.84
CA SER A 416 -12.01 11.28 -39.28
C SER A 416 -11.98 11.12 -37.76
N VAL A 417 -10.95 11.65 -37.09
CA VAL A 417 -10.73 11.39 -35.66
C VAL A 417 -11.30 12.52 -34.82
N ASP A 418 -12.22 12.19 -33.92
CA ASP A 418 -12.80 13.14 -32.97
C ASP A 418 -11.79 13.49 -31.88
N ARG A 419 -11.31 14.74 -31.90
CA ARG A 419 -10.28 15.26 -30.98
C ARG A 419 -10.86 15.76 -29.66
N TYR A 420 -11.86 15.05 -29.14
CA TYR A 420 -12.50 15.40 -27.88
C TYR A 420 -11.57 15.17 -26.70
N VAL A 421 -11.24 16.24 -25.97
CA VAL A 421 -10.46 16.18 -24.73
C VAL A 421 -11.15 17.01 -23.64
N PRO A 422 -11.89 16.38 -22.72
CA PRO A 422 -12.53 17.08 -21.62
C PRO A 422 -11.51 17.54 -20.57
N SER A 423 -11.83 18.65 -19.91
CA SER A 423 -11.02 19.22 -18.82
C SER A 423 -11.04 18.40 -17.53
N SER A 424 -12.05 17.52 -17.37
CA SER A 424 -12.19 16.61 -16.22
C SER A 424 -12.74 15.27 -16.69
N LEU A 425 -12.52 14.21 -15.90
CA LEU A 425 -13.01 12.88 -16.24
C LEU A 425 -14.53 12.79 -16.06
N TYR A 426 -15.17 12.04 -16.96
CA TYR A 426 -16.56 11.65 -16.86
C TYR A 426 -16.65 10.16 -16.51
N LEU A 427 -17.82 9.73 -16.02
CA LEU A 427 -18.12 8.30 -16.02
C LEU A 427 -18.32 7.86 -17.47
N ALA A 428 -17.87 6.65 -17.81
CA ALA A 428 -17.95 6.11 -19.16
C ALA A 428 -19.36 6.23 -19.77
N ILE A 429 -20.40 6.01 -18.97
CA ILE A 429 -21.79 6.13 -19.43
C ILE A 429 -22.19 7.56 -19.81
N HIS A 430 -21.63 8.58 -19.15
CA HIS A 430 -21.95 9.98 -19.43
C HIS A 430 -21.32 10.45 -20.74
N GLU A 431 -20.21 9.83 -21.15
CA GLU A 431 -19.58 10.07 -22.45
C GLU A 431 -20.39 9.42 -23.59
N LEU A 432 -21.03 8.29 -23.32
CA LEU A 432 -21.89 7.57 -24.26
C LEU A 432 -23.29 8.20 -24.41
N ASP A 433 -23.88 8.67 -23.31
CA ASP A 433 -25.20 9.30 -23.28
C ASP A 433 -25.26 10.34 -22.15
N GLU A 434 -25.18 11.62 -22.52
CA GLU A 434 -25.29 12.76 -21.59
C GLU A 434 -26.60 12.74 -20.80
N GLY A 435 -27.65 12.09 -21.32
CA GLY A 435 -28.92 11.92 -20.62
C GLY A 435 -28.82 11.11 -19.33
N HIS A 436 -27.73 10.38 -19.09
CA HIS A 436 -27.45 9.67 -17.83
C HIS A 436 -26.88 10.58 -16.73
N VAL A 437 -26.39 11.78 -17.06
CA VAL A 437 -25.84 12.73 -16.09
C VAL A 437 -26.92 13.13 -15.09
N GLY A 438 -26.61 13.03 -13.79
CA GLY A 438 -27.52 13.40 -12.71
C GLY A 438 -28.71 12.45 -12.51
N ARG A 439 -28.74 11.27 -13.16
CA ARG A 439 -29.81 10.27 -12.96
C ARG A 439 -29.74 9.56 -11.61
N PHE A 440 -28.61 9.63 -10.91
CA PHE A 440 -28.43 9.08 -9.59
C PHE A 440 -27.73 10.12 -8.70
N SER A 441 -28.01 10.08 -7.39
CA SER A 441 -27.27 10.86 -6.41
C SER A 441 -27.29 10.14 -5.07
N PHE A 442 -26.13 10.00 -4.46
CA PHE A 442 -25.91 9.37 -3.15
C PHE A 442 -25.75 10.40 -2.03
N ARG A 443 -25.89 11.69 -2.34
CA ARG A 443 -25.69 12.81 -1.41
C ARG A 443 -26.89 13.07 -0.51
N SER A 444 -28.09 12.67 -0.91
CA SER A 444 -29.32 12.96 -0.17
C SER A 444 -30.26 11.77 -0.11
N ARG A 445 -31.18 11.82 0.86
CA ARG A 445 -32.25 10.83 1.02
C ARG A 445 -33.08 10.67 -0.26
N ASP A 446 -33.49 11.78 -0.87
CA ASP A 446 -34.31 11.76 -2.08
C ASP A 446 -33.58 11.16 -3.28
N GLY A 447 -32.30 11.50 -3.44
CA GLY A 447 -31.45 10.93 -4.50
C GLY A 447 -31.31 9.42 -4.35
N PHE A 448 -31.05 8.95 -3.13
CA PHE A 448 -30.94 7.53 -2.83
C PHE A 448 -32.27 6.80 -3.09
N MET A 449 -33.38 7.37 -2.63
CA MET A 449 -34.73 6.83 -2.85
C MET A 449 -35.11 6.80 -4.32
N GLN A 450 -34.63 7.74 -5.14
CA GLN A 450 -34.83 7.72 -6.59
C GLN A 450 -34.13 6.53 -7.25
N ILE A 451 -32.93 6.16 -6.81
CA ILE A 451 -32.20 4.97 -7.29
C ILE A 451 -32.95 3.69 -6.94
N LEU A 452 -33.60 3.66 -5.78
CA LEU A 452 -34.41 2.54 -5.32
C LEU A 452 -35.77 2.41 -6.02
N ARG A 453 -36.15 3.37 -6.87
CA ARG A 453 -37.38 3.23 -7.68
C ARG A 453 -37.23 2.08 -8.70
N PRO A 454 -38.34 1.51 -9.20
CA PRO A 454 -38.30 0.45 -10.20
C PRO A 454 -37.42 0.85 -11.40
N GLY A 455 -36.41 0.02 -11.70
CA GLY A 455 -35.46 0.26 -12.79
C GLY A 455 -34.21 1.06 -12.43
N GLY A 456 -34.18 1.79 -11.32
CA GLY A 456 -33.03 2.61 -10.93
C GLY A 456 -31.78 1.78 -10.59
N VAL A 457 -31.94 0.70 -9.81
CA VAL A 457 -30.84 -0.25 -9.53
C VAL A 457 -30.30 -0.90 -10.81
N LYS A 458 -31.19 -1.27 -11.75
CA LYS A 458 -30.78 -1.79 -13.07
C LYS A 458 -30.00 -0.74 -13.87
N SER A 459 -30.41 0.52 -13.81
CA SER A 459 -29.66 1.63 -14.41
C SER A 459 -28.25 1.71 -13.80
N LEU A 460 -28.13 1.63 -12.48
CA LEU A 460 -26.83 1.67 -11.80
C LEU A 460 -25.93 0.48 -12.17
N GLN A 461 -26.50 -0.72 -12.36
CA GLN A 461 -25.76 -1.87 -12.90
C GLN A 461 -25.22 -1.60 -14.31
N VAL A 462 -25.98 -0.93 -15.18
CA VAL A 462 -25.52 -0.54 -16.52
C VAL A 462 -24.39 0.47 -16.44
N ILE A 463 -24.50 1.47 -15.56
CA ILE A 463 -23.45 2.47 -15.30
C ILE A 463 -22.15 1.77 -14.88
N LEU A 464 -22.22 0.86 -13.91
CA LEU A 464 -21.07 0.08 -13.47
C LEU A 464 -20.47 -0.76 -14.61
N LYS A 465 -21.30 -1.46 -15.40
CA LYS A 465 -20.83 -2.26 -16.53
C LYS A 465 -20.10 -1.42 -17.56
N ALA A 466 -20.63 -0.25 -17.91
CA ALA A 466 -19.97 0.68 -18.84
C ALA A 466 -18.61 1.12 -18.29
N GLN A 467 -18.53 1.47 -17.01
CA GLN A 467 -17.27 1.86 -16.38
C GLN A 467 -16.24 0.73 -16.35
N VAL A 468 -16.68 -0.51 -16.06
CA VAL A 468 -15.79 -1.68 -16.05
C VAL A 468 -15.27 -1.99 -17.46
N VAL A 469 -16.12 -1.88 -18.48
CA VAL A 469 -15.70 -2.07 -19.88
C VAL A 469 -14.67 -1.02 -20.27
N HIS A 470 -14.94 0.26 -19.99
CA HIS A 470 -13.99 1.34 -20.24
C HIS A 470 -12.65 1.12 -19.54
N LYS A 471 -12.69 0.78 -18.25
CA LYS A 471 -11.49 0.44 -17.47
C LYS A 471 -10.70 -0.69 -18.13
N ASN A 472 -11.36 -1.77 -18.52
CA ASN A 472 -10.70 -2.92 -19.13
C ASN A 472 -10.07 -2.56 -20.49
N SER A 473 -10.71 -1.68 -21.28
CA SER A 473 -10.12 -1.14 -22.51
C SER A 473 -8.85 -0.33 -22.22
N LEU A 474 -8.86 0.52 -21.18
CA LEU A 474 -7.66 1.25 -20.74
C LEU A 474 -6.55 0.31 -20.27
N VAL A 475 -6.88 -0.73 -19.49
CA VAL A 475 -5.90 -1.75 -19.09
C VAL A 475 -5.25 -2.39 -20.31
N ALA A 476 -6.06 -2.81 -21.29
CA ALA A 476 -5.55 -3.43 -22.50
C ALA A 476 -4.62 -2.48 -23.28
N ALA A 477 -4.99 -1.21 -23.44
CA ALA A 477 -4.18 -0.23 -24.14
C ALA A 477 -2.83 0.04 -23.43
N VAL A 478 -2.86 0.19 -22.10
CA VAL A 478 -1.66 0.41 -21.28
C VAL A 478 -0.72 -0.80 -21.35
N GLN A 479 -1.27 -2.02 -21.24
CA GLN A 479 -0.49 -3.26 -21.32
C GLN A 479 0.08 -3.50 -22.72
N GLN A 480 -0.68 -3.21 -23.78
CA GLN A 480 -0.18 -3.32 -25.15
C GLN A 480 1.00 -2.39 -25.40
N THR A 481 0.92 -1.16 -24.90
CA THR A 481 2.02 -0.19 -25.01
C THR A 481 3.26 -0.66 -24.27
N ASP A 482 3.10 -1.28 -23.09
CA ASP A 482 4.22 -1.79 -22.30
C ASP A 482 5.04 -2.87 -23.04
N ILE A 483 4.36 -3.69 -23.87
CA ILE A 483 5.01 -4.70 -24.72
C ILE A 483 5.80 -4.04 -25.88
N CYS A 484 5.39 -2.84 -26.31
CA CYS A 484 5.99 -2.12 -27.43
C CYS A 484 7.25 -1.34 -27.05
N HIS A 485 7.58 -1.18 -25.75
CA HIS A 485 8.84 -0.54 -25.37
C HIS A 485 10.02 -1.40 -25.86
N PRO A 486 10.98 -0.83 -26.61
CA PRO A 486 12.09 -1.60 -27.15
C PRO A 486 12.89 -2.18 -25.99
N VAL A 487 12.91 -3.51 -25.90
CA VAL A 487 13.90 -4.22 -25.11
C VAL A 487 15.24 -3.71 -25.60
N LYS A 488 15.94 -2.91 -24.77
CA LYS A 488 17.30 -2.47 -25.06
C LYS A 488 18.10 -3.72 -25.43
N TYR A 489 18.35 -3.91 -26.73
CA TYR A 489 19.27 -4.91 -27.22
C TYR A 489 20.62 -4.49 -26.66
N THR A 490 21.10 -5.19 -25.64
CA THR A 490 22.52 -5.19 -25.33
C THR A 490 23.20 -5.72 -26.57
N GLU A 491 23.87 -4.83 -27.31
CA GLU A 491 24.76 -5.20 -28.41
C GLU A 491 25.72 -6.29 -27.91
N TRP A 492 25.53 -7.51 -28.40
CA TRP A 492 26.55 -8.54 -28.32
C TRP A 492 27.68 -8.09 -29.24
N LYS A 493 28.66 -7.37 -28.70
CA LYS A 493 29.96 -7.23 -29.35
C LYS A 493 30.60 -8.63 -29.37
N ARG A 494 30.63 -9.23 -30.55
CA ARG A 494 31.53 -10.35 -30.87
C ARG A 494 32.97 -9.86 -30.92
#